data_AF-A0A962M3F4-F1
#
_entry.id   AF-A0A962M3F4-F1
#
_cell.length_a   1.000
_cell.length_b   1.000
_cell.length_c   1.000
_cell.angle_alpha   90.00
_cell.angle_beta   90.00
_cell.angle_gamma   90.00
#
_symmetry.space_group_name_H-M   'P 1'
#
loop_
_entity.id
_entity.type
_entity.pdbx_description
1 polymer ?
#
loop_
_entity_poly.entity_id
_entity_poly.type
_entity_poly.pdbx_seq_one_letter_code
_entity_poly.pdbx_strand_id
1 'polypeptide(L)'
;ASRLPRQSAPRVVSLPITPGSNSRFFEQAGEQSNRPDAMFNFMLEINRDFAGSQAVTYSRMFREILAAPDARFLVHCAAGKDRTGFAAAIFLLALGVSRDLVMRDYLLTARYYLPARELERLRRKYQLEHMVAESILPMLEVHEDYLANALHHIDENYSRLEDYLEQALGVGPAELAELRARYLE
;
A
#
# COMPACT_ATOMS: atom_id res chain seq x y z
N ALA A 1 0.36 4.09 24.66
CA ALA A 1 -1.09 3.89 24.88
C ALA A 1 -1.84 4.21 23.60
N SER A 2 -2.91 3.47 23.28
CA SER A 2 -3.75 3.76 22.10
C SER A 2 -4.33 5.17 22.17
N ARG A 3 -4.30 5.91 21.05
CA ARG A 3 -4.88 7.24 20.90
C ARG A 3 -6.30 7.21 20.32
N LEU A 4 -6.89 6.02 20.15
CA LEU A 4 -8.25 5.88 19.62
C LEU A 4 -9.29 6.41 20.63
N PRO A 5 -10.41 6.98 20.17
CA PRO A 5 -11.48 7.46 21.04
C PRO A 5 -11.96 6.37 22.00
N ARG A 6 -11.99 6.66 23.30
CA ARG A 6 -12.41 5.68 24.32
C ARG A 6 -13.93 5.50 24.41
N GLN A 7 -14.68 6.53 24.02
CA GLN A 7 -16.15 6.56 24.16
C GLN A 7 -16.87 5.96 22.93
N SER A 8 -16.16 5.76 21.82
CA SER A 8 -16.70 5.19 20.59
C SER A 8 -15.65 4.26 19.99
N ALA A 9 -15.76 2.97 20.29
CA ALA A 9 -14.85 1.97 19.73
C ALA A 9 -14.95 2.00 18.20
N PRO A 10 -13.82 2.04 17.47
CA PRO A 10 -13.86 2.05 16.02
C PRO A 10 -14.39 0.72 15.51
N ARG A 11 -15.21 0.77 14.45
CA ARG A 11 -15.54 -0.41 13.67
C ARG A 11 -14.27 -0.87 12.95
N VAL A 12 -13.81 -2.08 13.25
CA VAL A 12 -12.61 -2.65 12.65
C VAL A 12 -13.01 -3.57 11.50
N VAL A 13 -12.43 -3.34 10.32
CA VAL A 13 -12.61 -4.21 9.14
C VAL A 13 -11.25 -4.81 8.79
N SER A 14 -11.20 -6.14 8.69
CA SER A 14 -10.01 -6.84 8.21
C SER A 14 -10.07 -7.00 6.69
N LEU A 15 -9.09 -6.40 6.01
CA LEU A 15 -8.91 -6.43 4.55
C LEU A 15 -7.58 -7.13 4.26
N PRO A 16 -7.55 -8.47 4.25
CA PRO A 16 -6.31 -9.21 4.07
C PRO A 16 -5.78 -9.01 2.65
N ILE A 17 -4.59 -8.42 2.56
CA ILE A 17 -3.77 -8.45 1.35
C ILE A 17 -2.75 -9.54 1.59
N THR A 18 -3.01 -10.69 0.94
CA THR A 18 -2.06 -11.79 0.93
C THR A 18 -1.03 -11.44 -0.11
N PRO A 19 0.25 -11.36 0.26
CA PRO A 19 1.28 -11.29 -0.74
C PRO A 19 1.43 -12.71 -1.31
N GLY A 20 0.55 -13.10 -2.24
CA GLY A 20 0.57 -14.43 -2.87
C GLY A 20 1.90 -14.69 -3.58
N SER A 21 2.57 -13.62 -3.98
CA SER A 21 3.92 -13.52 -4.53
C SER A 21 5.03 -13.66 -3.48
N ASN A 22 4.81 -13.32 -2.20
CA ASN A 22 5.91 -13.25 -1.21
C ASN A 22 6.36 -14.57 -0.63
N SER A 23 5.42 -15.47 -0.29
CA SER A 23 5.81 -16.76 0.26
C SER A 23 6.54 -17.59 -0.79
N ARG A 24 6.03 -17.59 -2.03
CA ARG A 24 6.69 -18.25 -3.16
C ARG A 24 8.03 -17.64 -3.49
N PHE A 25 8.19 -16.32 -3.39
CA PHE A 25 9.48 -15.69 -3.67
C PHE A 25 10.58 -16.18 -2.72
N PHE A 26 10.36 -16.19 -1.41
CA PHE A 26 11.37 -16.71 -0.47
C PHE A 26 11.58 -18.22 -0.57
N GLU A 27 10.54 -18.98 -0.91
CA GLU A 27 10.65 -20.43 -1.18
C GLU A 27 11.42 -20.74 -2.48
N GLN A 28 11.28 -19.93 -3.53
CA GLN A 28 11.87 -20.17 -4.85
C GLN A 28 13.23 -19.51 -5.04
N ALA A 29 13.47 -18.36 -4.39
CA ALA A 29 14.65 -17.54 -4.66
C ALA A 29 15.95 -18.13 -4.09
N GLY A 30 15.90 -19.04 -3.10
CA GLY A 30 17.10 -19.69 -2.55
C GLY A 30 18.23 -18.69 -2.26
N GLU A 31 19.45 -18.95 -2.72
CA GLU A 31 20.59 -18.02 -2.58
C GLU A 31 20.46 -16.73 -3.40
N GLN A 32 19.65 -16.68 -4.46
CA GLN A 32 19.46 -15.47 -5.27
C GLN A 32 18.72 -14.37 -4.50
N SER A 33 17.98 -14.74 -3.46
CA SER A 33 17.35 -13.80 -2.53
C SER A 33 18.38 -12.94 -1.78
N ASN A 34 19.63 -13.42 -1.62
CA ASN A 34 20.68 -12.75 -0.84
C ASN A 34 21.24 -11.47 -1.47
N ARG A 35 20.66 -10.96 -2.56
CA ARG A 35 21.15 -9.75 -3.22
C ARG A 35 20.16 -8.58 -3.07
N PRO A 36 20.65 -7.35 -2.82
CA PRO A 36 19.79 -6.17 -2.71
C PRO A 36 18.90 -5.92 -3.95
N ASP A 37 19.42 -6.15 -5.15
CA ASP A 37 18.68 -5.98 -6.41
C ASP A 37 17.51 -6.97 -6.53
N ALA A 38 17.68 -8.22 -6.07
CA ALA A 38 16.61 -9.20 -6.04
C ALA A 38 15.48 -8.78 -5.09
N MET A 39 15.82 -8.28 -3.89
CA MET A 39 14.82 -7.79 -2.93
C MET A 39 14.12 -6.51 -3.39
N PHE A 40 14.84 -5.62 -4.08
CA PHE A 40 14.26 -4.43 -4.67
C PHE A 40 13.24 -4.80 -5.76
N ASN A 41 13.61 -5.66 -6.70
CA ASN A 41 12.70 -6.14 -7.76
C ASN A 41 11.49 -6.87 -7.18
N PHE A 42 11.69 -7.64 -6.12
CA PHE A 42 10.60 -8.25 -5.40
C PHE A 42 9.61 -7.23 -4.80
N MET A 43 10.12 -6.15 -4.21
CA MET A 43 9.26 -5.06 -3.72
C MET A 43 8.54 -4.31 -4.85
N LEU A 44 9.14 -4.19 -6.03
CA LEU A 44 8.46 -3.66 -7.22
C LEU A 44 7.25 -4.52 -7.60
N GLU A 45 7.43 -5.84 -7.70
CA GLU A 45 6.35 -6.78 -8.05
C GLU A 45 5.23 -6.78 -7.00
N ILE A 46 5.56 -6.69 -5.71
CA ILE A 46 4.57 -6.54 -4.64
C ILE A 46 3.70 -5.30 -4.84
N ASN A 47 4.32 -4.16 -5.18
CA ASN A 47 3.58 -2.92 -5.34
C ASN A 47 2.75 -2.93 -6.62
N ARG A 48 3.24 -3.56 -7.71
CA ARG A 48 2.44 -3.86 -8.91
C ARG A 48 1.19 -4.67 -8.55
N ASP A 49 1.34 -5.71 -7.75
CA ASP A 49 0.24 -6.57 -7.31
C ASP A 49 -0.85 -5.81 -6.54
N PHE A 50 -0.49 -4.74 -5.81
CA PHE A 50 -1.49 -3.91 -5.14
C PHE A 50 -2.49 -3.29 -6.11
N ALA A 51 -1.99 -2.79 -7.24
CA ALA A 51 -2.81 -2.23 -8.29
C ALA A 51 -3.53 -3.29 -9.13
N GLY A 52 -2.92 -4.47 -9.29
CA GLY A 52 -3.44 -5.58 -10.09
C GLY A 52 -4.23 -6.59 -9.25
N SER A 53 -3.56 -7.71 -8.90
CA SER A 53 -4.20 -8.88 -8.29
C SER A 53 -4.92 -8.60 -6.96
N GLN A 54 -4.56 -7.52 -6.26
CA GLN A 54 -5.15 -7.12 -4.98
C GLN A 54 -6.20 -6.00 -5.10
N ALA A 55 -6.53 -5.54 -6.32
CA ALA A 55 -7.49 -4.46 -6.55
C ALA A 55 -8.84 -4.71 -5.85
N VAL A 56 -9.31 -5.97 -5.82
CA VAL A 56 -10.56 -6.35 -5.12
C VAL A 56 -10.55 -6.00 -3.63
N THR A 57 -9.39 -6.04 -2.97
CA THR A 57 -9.26 -5.68 -1.56
C THR A 57 -9.36 -4.16 -1.38
N TYR A 58 -8.78 -3.38 -2.28
CA TYR A 58 -8.91 -1.93 -2.30
C TYR A 58 -10.32 -1.47 -2.72
N SER A 59 -10.99 -2.21 -3.62
CA SER A 59 -12.42 -2.02 -3.90
C SER A 59 -13.26 -2.16 -2.62
N ARG A 60 -12.99 -3.20 -1.83
CA ARG A 60 -13.65 -3.37 -0.53
C ARG A 60 -13.31 -2.22 0.43
N MET A 61 -12.07 -1.74 0.46
CA MET A 61 -11.69 -0.55 1.25
C MET A 61 -12.57 0.65 0.90
N PHE A 62 -12.73 1.00 -0.37
CA PHE A 62 -13.58 2.12 -0.79
C PHE A 62 -15.04 1.95 -0.37
N ARG A 63 -15.61 0.74 -0.51
CA ARG A 63 -16.97 0.45 -0.03
C ARG A 63 -17.12 0.67 1.48
N GLU A 64 -16.13 0.27 2.27
CA GLU A 64 -16.15 0.44 3.73
C GLU A 64 -16.01 1.92 4.14
N ILE A 65 -15.24 2.71 3.36
CA ILE A 65 -15.11 4.16 3.55
C ILE A 65 -16.41 4.88 3.20
N LEU A 66 -17.05 4.54 2.09
CA LEU A 66 -18.34 5.10 1.67
C LEU A 66 -19.48 4.73 2.65
N ALA A 67 -19.39 3.57 3.29
CA ALA A 67 -20.33 3.16 4.35
C ALA A 67 -20.06 3.82 5.71
N ALA A 68 -18.93 4.54 5.89
CA ALA A 68 -18.61 5.19 7.16
C ALA A 68 -19.42 6.50 7.33
N PRO A 69 -20.19 6.66 8.42
CA PRO A 69 -21.16 7.76 8.55
C PRO A 69 -20.52 9.14 8.72
N ASP A 70 -19.35 9.22 9.36
CA ASP A 70 -18.75 10.50 9.76
C ASP A 70 -17.53 10.92 8.92
N ALA A 71 -17.31 10.28 7.76
CA ALA A 71 -16.14 10.51 6.91
C ALA A 71 -14.80 10.45 7.68
N ARG A 72 -14.70 9.54 8.66
CA ARG A 72 -13.51 9.33 9.48
C ARG A 72 -13.09 7.88 9.40
N PHE A 73 -11.86 7.63 8.97
CA PHE A 73 -11.31 6.29 8.92
C PHE A 73 -9.80 6.32 9.17
N LEU A 74 -9.25 5.15 9.48
CA LEU A 74 -7.82 4.91 9.60
C LEU A 74 -7.50 3.65 8.81
N VAL A 75 -6.60 3.78 7.83
CA VAL A 75 -6.00 2.62 7.16
C VAL A 75 -4.62 2.40 7.76
N HIS A 76 -4.33 1.16 8.16
CA HIS A 76 -2.99 0.79 8.59
C HIS A 76 -2.64 -0.63 8.11
N CYS A 77 -1.35 -0.94 8.11
CA CYS A 77 -0.85 -2.29 7.92
C CYS A 77 0.13 -2.64 9.05
N ALA A 78 1.10 -3.52 8.80
CA ALA A 78 2.09 -3.88 9.81
C ALA A 78 3.11 -2.76 10.07
N ALA A 79 3.62 -2.15 9.00
CA ALA A 79 4.64 -1.10 9.07
C ALA A 79 4.10 0.30 8.72
N GLY A 80 2.88 0.37 8.16
CA GLY A 80 2.31 1.63 7.68
C GLY A 80 2.91 2.15 6.37
N LYS A 81 3.71 1.35 5.66
CA LYS A 81 4.47 1.76 4.46
C LYS A 81 3.78 1.36 3.15
N ASP A 82 3.93 0.12 2.69
CA ASP A 82 3.63 -0.22 1.29
C ASP A 82 2.12 -0.31 1.01
N ARG A 83 1.41 -1.21 1.70
CA ARG A 83 -0.06 -1.37 1.55
C ARG A 83 -0.83 -0.12 1.98
N THR A 84 -0.38 0.52 3.06
CA THR A 84 -0.99 1.76 3.55
C THR A 84 -0.69 2.92 2.60
N GLY A 85 0.53 2.99 2.06
CA GLY A 85 0.95 4.00 1.10
C GLY A 85 0.18 3.90 -0.22
N PHE A 86 0.01 2.69 -0.76
CA PHE A 86 -0.84 2.51 -1.95
C PHE A 86 -2.32 2.85 -1.67
N ALA A 87 -2.86 2.43 -0.51
CA ALA A 87 -4.21 2.80 -0.10
C ALA A 87 -4.41 4.32 -0.02
N ALA A 88 -3.47 5.04 0.61
CA ALA A 88 -3.50 6.49 0.71
C ALA A 88 -3.36 7.15 -0.67
N ALA A 89 -2.42 6.66 -1.49
CA ALA A 89 -2.19 7.17 -2.82
C ALA A 89 -3.43 7.09 -3.70
N ILE A 90 -4.05 5.91 -3.80
CA ILE A 90 -5.23 5.73 -4.66
C ILE A 90 -6.45 6.51 -4.13
N PHE A 91 -6.56 6.66 -2.81
CA PHE A 91 -7.61 7.50 -2.20
C PHE A 91 -7.43 8.98 -2.54
N LEU A 92 -6.22 9.52 -2.41
CA LEU A 92 -5.92 10.91 -2.77
C LEU A 92 -6.11 11.17 -4.27
N LEU A 93 -5.72 10.21 -5.11
CA LEU A 93 -5.95 10.26 -6.55
C LEU A 93 -7.46 10.27 -6.89
N ALA A 94 -8.30 9.49 -6.20
CA ALA A 94 -9.76 9.53 -6.37
C ALA A 94 -10.35 10.91 -5.99
N LEU A 95 -9.77 11.59 -5.00
CA LEU A 95 -10.11 12.97 -4.64
C LEU A 95 -9.60 14.02 -5.65
N GLY A 96 -8.83 13.62 -6.67
CA GLY A 96 -8.31 14.50 -7.71
C GLY A 96 -6.98 15.16 -7.36
N VAL A 97 -6.28 14.70 -6.33
CA VAL A 97 -4.94 15.19 -5.99
C VAL A 97 -3.95 14.75 -7.08
N SER A 98 -3.05 15.64 -7.50
CA SER A 98 -2.06 15.33 -8.54
C SER A 98 -1.10 14.22 -8.11
N ARG A 99 -0.64 13.39 -9.07
CA ARG A 99 0.36 12.34 -8.84
C ARG A 99 1.62 12.83 -8.14
N ASP A 100 2.11 14.02 -8.47
CA ASP A 100 3.29 14.61 -7.84
C ASP A 100 3.12 14.83 -6.33
N LEU A 101 1.96 15.33 -5.91
CA LEU A 101 1.66 15.52 -4.48
C LEU A 101 1.46 14.18 -3.77
N VAL A 102 0.81 13.23 -4.43
CA VAL A 102 0.63 11.87 -3.91
C VAL A 102 1.98 11.18 -3.70
N MET A 103 2.91 11.31 -4.65
CA MET A 103 4.25 10.75 -4.51
C MET A 103 5.03 11.42 -3.38
N ARG A 104 4.94 12.75 -3.25
CA ARG A 104 5.56 13.47 -2.12
C ARG A 104 5.02 12.99 -0.77
N ASP A 105 3.71 12.81 -0.64
CA ASP A 105 3.09 12.29 0.58
C ASP A 105 3.56 10.87 0.89
N TYR A 106 3.57 9.98 -0.11
CA TYR A 106 4.10 8.62 0.01
C TYR A 106 5.55 8.60 0.55
N LEU A 107 6.43 9.43 -0.02
CA LEU A 107 7.84 9.51 0.36
C LEU A 107 8.06 10.14 1.74
N LEU A 108 7.09 10.86 2.32
CA LEU A 108 7.19 11.33 3.72
C LEU A 108 7.35 10.17 4.71
N THR A 109 6.90 8.96 4.34
CA THR A 109 7.10 7.74 5.14
C THR A 109 8.59 7.52 5.47
N ALA A 110 9.51 7.81 4.53
CA ALA A 110 10.95 7.61 4.73
C ALA A 110 11.52 8.50 5.85
N ARG A 111 10.88 9.63 6.13
CA ARG A 111 11.29 10.54 7.20
C ARG A 111 10.97 10.01 8.61
N TYR A 112 9.90 9.22 8.73
CA TYR A 112 9.37 8.78 10.02
C TYR A 112 9.60 7.29 10.30
N TYR A 113 9.81 6.49 9.26
CA TYR A 113 10.14 5.08 9.37
C TYR A 113 11.66 4.90 9.56
N LEU A 114 12.05 4.08 10.53
CA LEU A 114 13.47 3.85 10.86
C LEU A 114 13.84 2.37 10.60
N PRO A 115 14.39 2.04 9.41
CA PRO A 115 14.72 0.66 9.03
C PRO A 115 15.53 -0.11 10.08
N ALA A 116 16.51 0.55 10.69
CA ALA A 116 17.38 -0.05 11.71
C ALA A 116 16.62 -0.61 12.93
N ARG A 117 15.47 -0.03 13.28
CA ARG A 117 14.64 -0.53 14.41
C ARG A 117 13.84 -1.77 14.05
N GLU A 118 13.63 -2.01 12.76
CA GLU A 118 12.72 -3.03 12.24
C GLU A 118 13.44 -4.22 11.63
N LEU A 119 14.73 -4.07 11.31
CA LEU A 119 15.57 -5.10 10.68
C LEU A 119 15.51 -6.46 11.39
N GLU A 120 15.80 -6.48 12.68
CA GLU A 120 15.83 -7.73 13.46
C GLU A 120 14.44 -8.37 13.59
N ARG A 121 13.38 -7.55 13.64
CA ARG A 121 12.01 -8.05 13.67
C ARG A 121 11.63 -8.68 12.32
N LEU A 122 12.05 -8.06 11.22
CA LEU A 122 11.80 -8.56 9.87
C LEU A 122 12.55 -9.88 9.62
N ARG A 123 13.83 -9.94 10.01
CA ARG A 123 14.66 -11.16 9.94
C ARG A 123 13.96 -12.36 10.57
N ARG A 124 13.56 -12.24 11.84
CA ARG A 124 12.86 -13.32 12.56
C ARG A 124 11.53 -13.71 11.92
N LYS A 125 10.77 -12.72 11.44
CA LYS A 125 9.45 -12.97 10.85
C LYS A 125 9.54 -13.82 9.58
N TYR A 126 10.54 -13.56 8.74
CA TYR A 126 10.70 -14.20 7.44
C TYR A 126 11.85 -15.22 7.41
N GLN A 127 12.46 -15.54 8.56
CA GLN A 127 13.58 -16.47 8.68
C GLN A 127 14.80 -16.06 7.84
N LEU A 128 15.09 -14.75 7.79
CA LEU A 128 16.15 -14.13 7.00
C LEU A 128 17.40 -13.81 7.82
N GLU A 129 17.61 -14.47 8.96
CA GLU A 129 18.77 -14.24 9.84
C GLU A 129 20.11 -14.54 9.16
N HIS A 130 20.09 -15.39 8.13
CA HIS A 130 21.25 -15.75 7.32
C HIS A 130 21.63 -14.68 6.28
N MET A 131 20.76 -13.71 6.00
CA MET A 131 21.00 -12.66 5.01
C MET A 131 21.77 -11.48 5.62
N VAL A 132 22.68 -10.89 4.85
CA VAL A 132 23.33 -9.61 5.19
C VAL A 132 22.30 -8.47 5.20
N ALA A 133 22.54 -7.45 6.01
CA ALA A 133 21.54 -6.41 6.28
C ALA A 133 21.20 -5.62 5.00
N GLU A 134 22.21 -5.36 4.17
CA GLU A 134 22.13 -4.64 2.91
C GLU A 134 21.13 -5.28 1.95
N SER A 135 21.04 -6.61 1.94
CA SER A 135 20.11 -7.33 1.08
C SER A 135 18.66 -7.18 1.55
N ILE A 136 18.44 -6.93 2.84
CA ILE A 136 17.10 -6.81 3.43
C ILE A 136 16.58 -5.36 3.36
N LEU A 137 17.49 -4.37 3.30
CA LEU A 137 17.13 -2.94 3.32
C LEU A 137 16.02 -2.55 2.33
N PRO A 138 15.97 -3.04 1.08
CA PRO A 138 14.89 -2.71 0.15
C PRO A 138 13.49 -3.02 0.68
N MET A 139 13.32 -4.05 1.53
CA MET A 139 12.03 -4.38 2.14
C MET A 139 11.62 -3.36 3.22
N LEU A 140 12.61 -2.75 3.88
CA LEU A 140 12.42 -1.80 4.98
C LEU A 140 12.35 -0.36 4.48
N GLU A 141 12.95 -0.06 3.33
CA GLU A 141 13.01 1.28 2.77
C GLU A 141 11.76 1.64 1.95
N VAL A 142 11.54 2.93 1.78
CA VAL A 142 10.53 3.49 0.87
C VAL A 142 11.28 3.97 -0.36
N HIS A 143 10.86 3.54 -1.55
CA HIS A 143 11.46 3.98 -2.81
C HIS A 143 10.36 4.51 -3.73
N GLU A 144 10.66 5.57 -4.47
CA GLU A 144 9.74 6.17 -5.44
C GLU A 144 9.26 5.12 -6.46
N ASP A 145 10.19 4.27 -6.91
CA ASP A 145 9.94 3.20 -7.87
C ASP A 145 8.84 2.25 -7.42
N TYR A 146 8.64 2.05 -6.11
CA TYR A 146 7.63 1.14 -5.60
C TYR A 146 6.22 1.63 -5.92
N LEU A 147 5.88 2.86 -5.53
CA LEU A 147 4.58 3.44 -5.86
C LEU A 147 4.48 3.72 -7.37
N ALA A 148 5.56 4.16 -8.01
CA ALA A 148 5.58 4.42 -9.44
C ALA A 148 5.26 3.16 -10.24
N ASN A 149 5.79 1.99 -9.86
CA ASN A 149 5.50 0.72 -10.54
C ASN A 149 4.03 0.31 -10.40
N ALA A 150 3.40 0.57 -9.25
CA ALA A 150 1.97 0.34 -9.07
C ALA A 150 1.11 1.26 -9.96
N LEU A 151 1.48 2.54 -10.05
CA LEU A 151 0.79 3.52 -10.90
C LEU A 151 1.00 3.22 -12.39
N HIS A 152 2.21 2.81 -12.77
CA HIS A 152 2.51 2.41 -14.14
C HIS A 152 1.68 1.19 -14.55
N HIS A 153 1.51 0.21 -13.66
CA HIS A 153 0.64 -0.93 -13.93
C HIS A 153 -0.82 -0.52 -14.21
N ILE A 154 -1.32 0.53 -13.53
CA ILE A 154 -2.64 1.10 -13.85
C ILE A 154 -2.63 1.66 -15.27
N ASP A 155 -1.62 2.46 -15.63
CA ASP A 155 -1.53 3.09 -16.96
C ASP A 155 -1.38 2.08 -18.10
N GLU A 156 -0.72 0.94 -17.86
CA GLU A 156 -0.59 -0.15 -18.85
C GLU A 156 -1.93 -0.82 -19.17
N ASN A 157 -2.86 -0.86 -18.21
CA ASN A 157 -4.09 -1.66 -18.30
C ASN A 157 -5.36 -0.80 -18.45
N TYR A 158 -5.27 0.50 -18.19
CA TYR A 158 -6.41 1.42 -18.22
C TYR A 158 -6.01 2.71 -18.94
N SER A 159 -6.85 3.20 -19.84
CA SER A 159 -6.58 4.43 -20.59
C SER A 159 -6.56 5.68 -19.71
N ARG A 160 -7.36 5.68 -18.64
CA ARG A 160 -7.40 6.75 -17.65
C ARG A 160 -7.50 6.16 -16.24
N LEU A 161 -7.06 6.94 -15.26
CA LEU A 161 -7.17 6.58 -13.85
C LEU A 161 -8.64 6.34 -13.44
N GLU A 162 -9.57 7.15 -13.97
CA GLU A 162 -11.00 7.00 -13.70
C GLU A 162 -11.53 5.64 -14.16
N ASP A 163 -10.99 5.11 -15.26
CA ASP A 163 -11.39 3.80 -15.77
C ASP A 163 -10.93 2.69 -14.80
N TYR A 164 -9.75 2.83 -14.18
CA TYR A 164 -9.29 1.93 -13.12
C TYR A 164 -10.16 2.03 -11.85
N LEU A 165 -10.43 3.25 -11.39
CA LEU A 165 -11.26 3.49 -10.21
C LEU A 165 -12.65 2.85 -10.40
N GLU A 166 -13.28 3.04 -11.55
CA GLU A 166 -14.60 2.50 -11.83
C GLU A 166 -14.56 0.98 -12.04
N GLN A 167 -13.72 0.48 -12.95
CA GLN A 167 -13.78 -0.91 -13.39
C GLN A 167 -13.12 -1.88 -12.39
N ALA A 168 -11.99 -1.48 -11.79
CA ALA A 168 -11.25 -2.34 -10.86
C ALA A 168 -11.69 -2.13 -9.40
N LEU A 169 -11.99 -0.88 -9.02
CA LEU A 169 -12.30 -0.55 -7.63
C LEU A 169 -13.81 -0.38 -7.36
N GLY A 170 -14.64 -0.27 -8.40
CA GLY A 170 -16.08 -0.01 -8.25
C GLY A 170 -16.37 1.40 -7.72
N VAL A 171 -15.50 2.36 -8.03
CA VAL A 171 -15.59 3.76 -7.63
C VAL A 171 -15.88 4.59 -8.89
N GLY A 172 -17.16 4.63 -9.26
CA GLY A 172 -17.63 5.36 -10.44
C GLY A 172 -17.94 6.83 -10.12
N PRO A 173 -18.58 7.55 -11.07
CA PRO A 173 -18.88 8.98 -10.90
C PRO A 173 -19.67 9.33 -9.64
N ALA A 174 -20.62 8.49 -9.24
CA ALA A 174 -21.43 8.72 -8.04
C ALA A 174 -20.59 8.58 -6.76
N GLU A 175 -19.77 7.53 -6.66
CA GLU A 175 -18.87 7.32 -5.52
C GLU A 175 -17.80 8.41 -5.44
N LEU A 176 -17.23 8.84 -6.57
CA LEU A 176 -16.27 9.94 -6.61
C LEU A 176 -16.89 11.26 -6.15
N ALA A 177 -18.12 11.57 -6.59
CA ALA A 177 -18.83 12.75 -6.14
C ALA A 177 -19.07 12.72 -4.62
N GLU A 178 -19.48 11.57 -4.09
CA GLU A 178 -19.69 11.38 -2.64
C GLU A 178 -18.40 11.52 -1.84
N LEU A 179 -17.31 10.89 -2.29
CA LEU A 179 -15.99 11.02 -1.64
C LEU A 179 -15.54 12.49 -1.63
N ARG A 180 -15.66 13.20 -2.76
CA ARG A 180 -15.27 14.61 -2.84
C ARG A 180 -16.13 15.48 -1.92
N ALA A 181 -17.44 15.26 -1.87
CA ALA A 181 -18.34 15.96 -0.96
C ALA A 181 -18.02 15.73 0.53
N ARG A 182 -17.48 14.56 0.89
CA ARG A 182 -17.13 14.22 2.27
C ARG A 182 -15.75 14.70 2.72
N TYR A 183 -14.79 14.79 1.81
CA TYR A 183 -13.37 14.94 2.15
C TYR A 183 -12.70 16.20 1.60
N LEU A 184 -13.39 16.99 0.77
CA LEU A 184 -12.92 18.30 0.30
C LEU A 184 -13.73 19.44 0.92
N GLU A 185 -13.11 20.63 0.98
CA GLU A 185 -13.73 21.88 1.46
C GLU A 185 -14.58 22.57 0.39
#